data_AF-A0A3Q0EZN4-F1
#
_entry.id   AF-A0A3Q0EZN4-F1
#
_cell.length_a   1.000
_cell.length_b   1.000
_cell.length_c   1.000
_cell.angle_alpha   90.00
_cell.angle_beta   90.00
_cell.angle_gamma   90.00
#
_symmetry.space_group_name_H-M   'P 1'
#
loop_
_entity.id
_entity.type
_entity.pdbx_description
1 polymer ?
#
loop_
_entity_poly.entity_id
_entity_poly.type
_entity_poly.pdbx_seq_one_letter_code
_entity_poly.pdbx_strand_id
1 'polypeptide(L)'
;MDGLTMEVGAVAAMRYVTDGIKAAKLVMRHTEHTLLVGEKASEFAISMGLPGPTNLSSPESMETWTKWKDGRCQPNFRKNVSPANSCGPYSPTHYLQHPGETCSSIGHILTSNSGLPRVGLHSHDTISMAVIDRMGHIAVGTSTNGATFKIPGRVGDGPIVGSSAYAVEEVGACCATGDGDIMMRFLPCYQVVESMRLGMDPKLAANDAIARIAKKFPDFLGAVVALNKKGEHAGACHGWTFKYSVRSPAMKDVEVFTVLP
;
A
#
# COMPACT_ATOMS: atom_id res chain seq x y z
N MET A 1 0.90 -12.86 4.93
CA MET A 1 -0.28 -13.58 5.43
C MET A 1 -0.24 -14.98 4.88
N ASP A 2 -0.50 -15.95 5.75
CA ASP A 2 -0.75 -17.34 5.39
C ASP A 2 -2.26 -17.54 5.20
N GLY A 3 -2.68 -17.99 4.01
CA GLY A 3 -4.09 -18.15 3.67
C GLY A 3 -4.74 -19.40 4.27
N LEU A 4 -3.95 -20.34 4.80
CA LEU A 4 -4.44 -21.52 5.51
C LEU A 4 -4.67 -21.22 6.98
N THR A 5 -3.64 -20.70 7.67
CA THR A 5 -3.69 -20.48 9.12
C THR A 5 -4.32 -19.15 9.51
N MET A 6 -4.52 -18.26 8.55
CA MET A 6 -4.90 -16.86 8.75
C MET A 6 -3.86 -16.05 9.54
N GLU A 7 -2.65 -16.59 9.74
CA GLU A 7 -1.59 -15.88 10.43
C GLU A 7 -1.07 -14.69 9.59
N VAL A 8 -0.83 -13.60 10.28
CA VAL A 8 -0.38 -12.34 9.69
C VAL A 8 0.71 -11.77 10.56
N GLY A 9 1.81 -11.37 9.93
CA GLY A 9 2.80 -10.49 10.54
C GLY A 9 3.07 -9.31 9.64
N ALA A 10 3.31 -8.16 10.25
CA ALA A 10 3.51 -6.91 9.58
C ALA A 10 4.47 -6.02 10.39
N VAL A 11 5.20 -5.17 9.67
CA VAL A 11 6.00 -4.09 10.25
C VAL A 11 5.70 -2.79 9.53
N ALA A 12 5.65 -1.68 10.26
CA ALA A 12 5.42 -0.35 9.66
C ALA A 12 6.38 0.70 10.22
N ALA A 13 6.73 1.69 9.39
CA ALA A 13 7.68 2.76 9.76
C ALA A 13 9.01 2.25 10.35
N MET A 14 9.40 1.01 10.02
CA MET A 14 10.64 0.39 10.46
C MET A 14 11.83 1.02 9.73
N ARG A 15 12.92 1.27 10.45
CA ARG A 15 14.16 1.84 9.91
C ARG A 15 15.30 0.84 10.04
N TYR A 16 16.38 1.07 9.30
CA TYR A 16 17.68 0.41 9.46
C TYR A 16 17.77 -1.09 9.13
N VAL A 17 16.66 -1.74 8.77
CA VAL A 17 16.60 -3.16 8.39
C VAL A 17 16.13 -3.26 6.95
N THR A 18 16.97 -3.84 6.07
CA THR A 18 16.70 -3.95 4.63
C THR A 18 15.56 -4.92 4.33
N ASP A 19 15.51 -6.05 5.03
CA ASP A 19 14.59 -7.16 4.75
C ASP A 19 13.23 -6.99 5.45
N GLY A 20 12.46 -5.98 5.04
CA GLY A 20 11.15 -5.67 5.65
C GLY A 20 10.17 -6.85 5.69
N ILE A 21 10.08 -7.63 4.60
CA ILE A 21 9.18 -8.79 4.55
C ILE A 21 9.64 -9.95 5.44
N LYS A 22 10.96 -10.10 5.67
CA LYS A 22 11.46 -11.10 6.64
C LYS A 22 11.14 -10.67 8.05
N ALA A 23 11.25 -9.38 8.37
CA ALA A 23 10.84 -8.85 9.68
C ALA A 23 9.34 -9.09 9.94
N ALA A 24 8.48 -8.83 8.95
CA ALA A 24 7.06 -9.16 9.03
C ALA A 24 6.82 -10.67 9.27
N LYS A 25 7.57 -11.54 8.58
CA LYS A 25 7.50 -13.00 8.80
C LYS A 25 7.97 -13.42 10.20
N LEU A 26 8.94 -12.71 10.79
CA LEU A 26 9.39 -12.94 12.17
C LEU A 26 8.32 -12.53 13.18
N VAL A 27 7.63 -11.40 12.95
CA VAL A 27 6.46 -11.00 13.77
C VAL A 27 5.41 -12.11 13.77
N MET A 28 5.07 -12.61 12.58
CA MET A 28 4.09 -13.69 12.40
C MET A 28 4.46 -14.97 13.16
N ARG A 29 5.75 -15.31 13.23
CA ARG A 29 6.23 -16.61 13.76
C ARG A 29 6.63 -16.59 15.23
N HIS A 30 6.96 -15.42 15.77
CA HIS A 30 7.61 -15.31 17.09
C HIS A 30 6.91 -14.33 18.02
N THR A 31 5.70 -13.89 17.69
CA THR A 31 4.87 -13.06 18.56
C THR A 31 3.40 -13.46 18.42
N GLU A 32 2.59 -13.21 19.44
CA GLU A 32 1.12 -13.26 19.34
C GLU A 32 0.53 -11.98 18.73
N HIS A 33 1.38 -11.05 18.28
CA HIS A 33 0.98 -9.78 17.69
C HIS A 33 1.01 -9.83 16.17
N THR A 34 0.15 -9.05 15.53
CA THR A 34 0.09 -8.96 14.07
C THR A 34 1.00 -7.87 13.49
N LEU A 35 1.19 -6.76 14.19
CA LEU A 35 1.84 -5.56 13.65
C LEU A 35 2.74 -4.91 14.69
N LEU A 36 4.02 -4.75 14.36
CA LEU A 36 4.97 -3.91 15.12
C LEU A 36 5.34 -2.66 14.31
N VAL A 37 5.62 -1.55 15.00
CA VAL A 37 5.87 -0.27 14.32
C VAL A 37 7.10 0.48 14.84
N GLY A 38 7.65 1.34 13.98
CA GLY A 38 8.70 2.29 14.33
C GLY A 38 10.02 1.64 14.72
N GLU A 39 10.76 2.29 15.61
CA GLU A 39 12.09 1.85 16.06
C GLU A 39 12.01 0.52 16.83
N LYS A 40 10.92 0.25 17.55
CA LYS A 40 10.73 -1.03 18.26
C LYS A 40 10.53 -2.21 17.32
N ALA A 41 9.98 -1.98 16.12
CA ALA A 41 9.99 -3.01 15.07
C ALA A 41 11.42 -3.32 14.58
N SER A 42 12.27 -2.29 14.46
CA SER A 42 13.68 -2.47 14.09
C SER A 42 14.46 -3.23 15.16
N GLU A 43 14.33 -2.85 16.43
CA GLU A 43 14.97 -3.54 17.55
C GLU A 43 14.55 -5.02 17.62
N PHE A 44 13.24 -5.29 17.48
CA PHE A 44 12.72 -6.65 17.40
C PHE A 44 13.37 -7.43 16.25
N ALA A 45 13.32 -6.89 15.03
CA ALA A 45 13.88 -7.54 13.85
C ALA A 45 15.37 -7.89 14.01
N ILE A 46 16.17 -6.97 14.55
CA ILE A 46 17.59 -7.17 14.80
C ILE A 46 17.81 -8.21 15.90
N SER A 47 17.02 -8.16 16.99
CA SER A 47 17.10 -9.16 18.08
C SER A 47 16.76 -10.59 17.60
N MET A 48 15.97 -10.70 16.54
CA MET A 48 15.61 -11.96 15.88
C MET A 48 16.64 -12.38 14.81
N GLY A 49 17.78 -11.70 14.69
CA GLY A 49 18.90 -12.08 13.84
C GLY A 49 18.93 -11.43 12.46
N LEU A 50 18.08 -10.44 12.15
CA LEU A 50 18.23 -9.66 10.92
C LEU A 50 19.39 -8.65 11.03
N PRO A 51 20.12 -8.39 9.95
CA PRO A 51 21.23 -7.43 9.97
C PRO A 51 20.74 -6.00 10.20
N GLY A 52 21.49 -5.24 10.99
CA GLY A 52 21.24 -3.83 11.26
C GLY A 52 21.86 -3.37 12.58
N PRO A 53 21.80 -2.07 12.89
CA PRO A 53 21.21 -1.02 12.08
C PRO A 53 22.09 -0.64 10.87
N THR A 54 21.49 -0.53 9.68
CA THR A 54 22.18 -0.17 8.42
C THR A 54 21.62 1.11 7.82
N ASN A 55 22.47 1.93 7.19
CA ASN A 55 21.99 3.05 6.37
C ASN A 55 21.37 2.52 5.06
N LEU A 56 20.08 2.76 4.87
CA LEU A 56 19.32 2.30 3.69
C LEU A 56 19.30 3.33 2.55
N SER A 57 19.87 4.51 2.77
CA SER A 57 19.91 5.57 1.76
C SER A 57 20.93 5.25 0.66
N SER A 58 20.47 5.25 -0.60
CA SER A 58 21.35 5.23 -1.77
C SER A 58 21.80 6.65 -2.16
N PRO A 59 22.88 6.80 -2.95
CA PRO A 59 23.28 8.10 -3.49
C PRO A 59 22.14 8.82 -4.23
N GLU A 60 21.36 8.09 -5.04
CA GLU A 60 20.23 8.66 -5.79
C GLU A 60 19.12 9.15 -4.86
N SER A 61 18.81 8.39 -3.80
CA SER A 61 17.81 8.79 -2.80
C SER A 61 18.23 10.05 -2.03
N MET A 62 19.53 10.19 -1.74
CA MET A 62 20.08 11.36 -1.05
C MET A 62 20.09 12.60 -1.94
N GLU A 63 20.44 12.45 -3.22
CA GLU A 63 20.36 13.54 -4.19
C GLU A 63 18.91 14.02 -4.36
N THR A 64 17.98 13.08 -4.52
CA THR A 64 16.54 13.36 -4.64
C THR A 64 15.99 14.08 -3.42
N TRP A 65 16.38 13.63 -2.23
CA TRP A 65 16.00 14.29 -0.97
C TRP A 65 16.61 15.69 -0.82
N THR A 66 17.88 15.88 -1.23
CA THR A 66 18.56 17.16 -1.15
C THR A 66 17.89 18.19 -2.05
N LYS A 67 17.60 17.82 -3.32
CA LYS A 67 16.85 18.68 -4.25
C LYS A 67 15.47 19.08 -3.69
N TRP A 68 14.75 18.14 -3.08
CA TRP A 68 13.45 18.44 -2.47
C TRP A 68 13.57 19.38 -1.25
N LYS A 69 14.60 19.18 -0.42
CA LYS A 69 14.88 20.05 0.74
C LYS A 69 15.26 21.47 0.30
N ASP A 70 16.12 21.60 -0.69
CA ASP A 70 16.52 22.88 -1.29
C ASP A 70 15.33 23.56 -1.99
N GLY A 71 14.44 22.75 -2.58
CA GLY A 71 13.10 23.14 -3.07
C GLY A 71 12.09 23.48 -1.96
N ARG A 72 12.57 23.82 -0.75
CA ARG A 72 11.75 24.20 0.42
C ARG A 72 10.72 23.14 0.81
N CYS A 73 11.06 21.86 0.68
CA CYS A 73 10.20 20.74 1.05
C CYS A 73 8.84 20.74 0.33
N GLN A 74 8.85 21.04 -0.98
CA GLN A 74 7.68 20.99 -1.85
C GLN A 74 7.93 20.08 -3.07
N PRO A 75 6.90 19.37 -3.57
CA PRO A 75 5.57 19.24 -2.97
C PRO A 75 5.62 18.44 -1.65
N ASN A 76 4.63 18.62 -0.78
CA ASN A 76 4.47 17.80 0.42
C ASN A 76 3.01 17.38 0.66
N PHE A 77 2.84 16.43 1.58
CA PHE A 77 1.55 15.85 1.92
C PHE A 77 0.73 16.64 2.96
N ARG A 78 1.19 17.83 3.37
CA ARG A 78 0.46 18.68 4.30
C ARG A 78 -0.70 19.39 3.58
N LYS A 79 -1.76 19.72 4.31
CA LYS A 79 -2.93 20.49 3.87
C LYS A 79 -3.36 21.39 5.02
N ASN A 80 -3.84 22.60 4.72
CA ASN A 80 -4.42 23.55 5.70
C ASN A 80 -3.48 23.89 6.87
N VAL A 81 -2.19 24.04 6.57
CA VAL A 81 -1.16 24.40 7.56
C VAL A 81 -0.13 25.34 6.95
N SER A 82 0.47 26.17 7.79
CA SER A 82 1.61 27.02 7.46
C SER A 82 2.85 26.53 8.22
N PRO A 83 4.02 26.45 7.57
CA PRO A 83 5.24 26.07 8.26
C PRO A 83 5.91 27.28 8.93
N ALA A 84 6.53 27.07 10.10
CA ALA A 84 7.33 28.09 10.78
C ALA A 84 8.63 28.40 10.00
N ASN A 85 9.23 27.39 9.36
CA ASN A 85 10.33 27.52 8.39
C ASN A 85 9.90 27.00 7.00
N SER A 86 10.82 26.73 6.07
CA SER A 86 10.45 26.09 4.79
C SER A 86 9.85 24.68 4.94
N CYS A 87 10.31 23.92 5.94
CA CYS A 87 10.01 22.50 6.11
C CYS A 87 9.29 22.16 7.43
N GLY A 88 8.71 23.17 8.08
CA GLY A 88 8.05 23.05 9.39
C GLY A 88 8.87 23.57 10.57
N PRO A 89 8.42 23.34 11.83
CA PRO A 89 7.17 22.68 12.20
C PRO A 89 5.94 23.38 11.59
N TYR A 90 4.89 22.61 11.31
CA TYR A 90 3.68 23.11 10.65
C TYR A 90 2.58 23.38 11.67
N SER A 91 1.91 24.53 11.57
CA SER A 91 0.78 24.91 12.41
C SER A 91 -0.48 25.09 11.55
N PRO A 92 -1.68 24.74 12.06
CA PRO A 92 -2.93 24.99 11.35
C PRO A 92 -3.06 26.44 10.92
N THR A 93 -3.45 26.67 9.67
CA THR A 93 -3.98 27.98 9.27
C THR A 93 -5.32 28.17 9.97
N HIS A 94 -5.53 29.29 10.65
CA HIS A 94 -6.80 29.56 11.37
C HIS A 94 -7.99 29.25 10.45
N TYR A 95 -8.70 28.16 10.74
CA TYR A 95 -10.05 27.98 10.24
C TYR A 95 -10.87 29.11 10.85
N LEU A 96 -11.49 29.95 10.02
CA LEU A 96 -12.58 30.80 10.49
C LEU A 96 -13.58 29.87 11.17
N GLN A 97 -13.64 29.95 12.51
CA GLN A 97 -14.70 29.34 13.29
C GLN A 97 -15.97 30.08 12.90
N HIS A 98 -16.73 29.55 11.94
CA HIS A 98 -18.13 29.90 11.80
C HIS A 98 -18.89 29.08 12.86
N PRO A 99 -19.34 29.67 13.98
CA PRO A 99 -19.96 28.94 15.09
C PRO A 99 -21.45 28.67 14.77
N GLY A 100 -21.73 28.06 13.61
CA GLY A 100 -23.11 27.87 13.15
C GLY A 100 -23.33 26.92 11.97
N GLU A 101 -22.30 26.26 11.43
CA GLU A 101 -22.52 25.31 10.33
C GLU A 101 -22.87 23.91 10.85
N THR A 102 -24.16 23.60 10.79
CA THR A 102 -24.69 22.24 10.95
C THR A 102 -24.06 21.27 9.94
N CYS A 103 -23.78 20.03 10.37
CA CYS A 103 -23.12 18.95 9.60
C CYS A 103 -23.72 18.57 8.23
N SER A 104 -24.77 19.24 7.76
CA SER A 104 -25.51 18.89 6.55
C SER A 104 -24.95 19.53 5.27
N SER A 105 -23.99 20.45 5.36
CA SER A 105 -23.48 21.25 4.21
C SER A 105 -21.98 21.08 3.90
N ILE A 106 -21.29 20.10 4.49
CA ILE A 106 -19.85 19.81 4.23
C ILE A 106 -19.66 19.06 2.88
N GLY A 107 -20.67 18.99 2.03
CA GLY A 107 -20.62 18.26 0.76
C GLY A 107 -19.73 18.89 -0.32
N HIS A 108 -19.30 20.16 -0.18
CA HIS A 108 -18.76 20.91 -1.32
C HIS A 108 -17.53 21.80 -1.09
N ILE A 109 -16.85 21.74 0.06
CA ILE A 109 -15.69 22.63 0.33
C ILE A 109 -14.40 21.83 0.52
N LEU A 110 -13.92 21.13 -0.52
CA LEU A 110 -12.52 20.70 -0.63
C LEU A 110 -12.12 20.47 -2.11
N THR A 111 -12.41 21.42 -2.99
CA THR A 111 -11.72 21.53 -4.30
C THR A 111 -10.62 22.58 -4.21
N SER A 112 -9.65 22.37 -3.33
CA SER A 112 -8.37 23.04 -3.49
C SER A 112 -7.60 22.34 -4.60
N ASN A 113 -7.71 22.87 -5.81
CA ASN A 113 -6.85 22.55 -6.95
C ASN A 113 -5.37 22.57 -6.52
N SER A 114 -4.74 21.40 -6.43
CA SER A 114 -3.31 21.25 -6.66
C SER A 114 -3.16 20.12 -7.67
N GLY A 115 -3.18 20.49 -8.95
CA GLY A 115 -3.40 19.63 -10.12
C GLY A 115 -2.27 18.66 -10.48
N LEU A 116 -1.80 17.85 -9.53
CA LEU A 116 -1.16 16.57 -9.85
C LEU A 116 -1.59 15.52 -8.82
N PRO A 117 -1.79 14.25 -9.23
CA PRO A 117 -1.86 13.17 -8.28
C PRO A 117 -0.57 13.18 -7.45
N ARG A 118 -0.69 13.37 -6.13
CA ARG A 118 0.47 13.43 -5.22
C ARG A 118 1.23 12.10 -5.16
N VAL A 119 0.55 11.02 -5.55
CA VAL A 119 1.11 9.69 -5.75
C VAL A 119 0.98 9.37 -7.25
N GLY A 120 2.08 9.53 -8.00
CA GLY A 120 2.17 9.15 -9.41
C GLY A 120 2.92 7.82 -9.62
N LEU A 121 3.09 7.44 -10.89
CA LEU A 121 3.77 6.20 -11.31
C LEU A 121 5.18 6.02 -10.73
N HIS A 122 5.88 7.11 -10.43
CA HIS A 122 7.24 7.11 -9.86
C HIS A 122 7.28 7.51 -8.38
N SER A 123 6.13 7.56 -7.70
CA SER A 123 6.01 8.09 -6.34
C SER A 123 5.94 7.02 -5.26
N HIS A 124 5.93 5.74 -5.63
CA HIS A 124 6.00 4.64 -4.68
C HIS A 124 6.60 3.37 -5.32
N ASP A 125 7.48 2.71 -4.58
CA ASP A 125 7.98 1.39 -4.92
C ASP A 125 7.25 0.38 -4.04
N THR A 126 6.17 -0.19 -4.56
CA THR A 126 5.41 -1.25 -3.88
C THR A 126 5.45 -2.51 -4.71
N ILE A 127 5.89 -3.60 -4.09
CA ILE A 127 5.76 -4.95 -4.63
C ILE A 127 4.80 -5.73 -3.73
N SER A 128 3.82 -6.38 -4.35
CA SER A 128 2.90 -7.29 -3.70
C SER A 128 2.81 -8.57 -4.52
N MET A 129 2.76 -9.71 -3.85
CA MET A 129 2.86 -11.03 -4.48
C MET A 129 1.92 -12.02 -3.81
N ALA A 130 1.24 -12.81 -4.64
CA ALA A 130 0.47 -13.98 -4.26
C ALA A 130 1.13 -15.23 -4.84
N VAL A 131 1.18 -16.30 -4.06
CA VAL A 131 1.75 -17.59 -4.45
C VAL A 131 0.79 -18.70 -4.06
N ILE A 132 0.63 -19.67 -4.97
CA ILE A 132 0.03 -20.98 -4.69
C ILE A 132 1.15 -22.00 -4.75
N ASP A 133 1.36 -22.77 -3.68
CA ASP A 133 2.40 -23.79 -3.65
C ASP A 133 1.94 -25.12 -4.28
N ARG A 134 2.80 -26.15 -4.24
CA ARG A 134 2.50 -27.47 -4.82
C ARG A 134 1.42 -28.25 -4.07
N MET A 135 1.15 -27.89 -2.82
CA MET A 135 0.10 -28.50 -1.99
C MET A 135 -1.23 -27.75 -2.14
N GLY A 136 -1.24 -26.61 -2.84
CA GLY A 136 -2.41 -25.74 -3.01
C GLY A 136 -2.54 -24.65 -1.95
N HIS A 137 -1.56 -24.52 -1.05
CA HIS A 137 -1.57 -23.48 -0.03
C HIS A 137 -1.31 -22.11 -0.64
N ILE A 138 -2.05 -21.11 -0.17
CA ILE A 138 -1.99 -19.75 -0.70
C ILE A 138 -1.32 -18.83 0.32
N ALA A 139 -0.33 -18.05 -0.11
CA ALA A 139 0.31 -17.03 0.71
C ALA A 139 0.45 -15.71 -0.05
N VAL A 140 0.42 -14.61 0.70
CA VAL A 140 0.62 -13.26 0.15
C VAL A 140 1.58 -12.44 0.99
N GLY A 141 2.27 -11.49 0.34
CA GLY A 141 3.13 -10.52 1.00
C GLY A 141 3.28 -9.24 0.21
N THR A 142 3.40 -8.12 0.92
CA THR A 142 3.64 -6.79 0.36
C THR A 142 4.83 -6.14 1.04
N SER A 143 5.67 -5.45 0.27
CA SER A 143 6.75 -4.60 0.78
C SER A 143 6.77 -3.27 0.03
N THR A 144 7.03 -2.18 0.75
CA THR A 144 7.07 -0.83 0.18
C THR A 144 7.88 0.14 1.03
N ASN A 145 8.55 1.09 0.37
CA ASN A 145 9.12 2.26 1.03
C ASN A 145 8.09 3.37 1.25
N GLY A 146 6.86 3.20 0.76
CA GLY A 146 5.77 4.17 0.82
C GLY A 146 5.99 5.38 -0.10
N ALA A 147 5.16 6.40 0.08
CA ALA A 147 5.22 7.59 -0.76
C ALA A 147 6.52 8.39 -0.56
N THR A 148 7.14 8.82 -1.66
CA THR A 148 8.31 9.72 -1.63
C THR A 148 7.98 11.01 -0.91
N PHE A 149 8.84 11.47 0.00
CA PHE A 149 8.64 12.68 0.83
C PHE A 149 7.41 12.66 1.73
N LYS A 150 6.91 11.46 2.07
CA LYS A 150 5.85 11.29 3.08
C LYS A 150 6.19 11.99 4.40
N ILE A 151 5.15 12.37 5.13
CA ILE A 151 5.29 12.89 6.49
C ILE A 151 5.97 11.81 7.35
N PRO A 152 6.99 12.13 8.16
CA PRO A 152 7.59 11.18 9.09
C PRO A 152 6.53 10.50 9.95
N GLY A 153 6.59 9.16 10.03
CA GLY A 153 5.57 8.34 10.70
C GLY A 153 4.38 7.92 9.82
N ARG A 154 4.24 8.43 8.59
CA ARG A 154 3.18 7.99 7.66
C ARG A 154 3.34 6.50 7.33
N VAL A 155 2.25 5.77 7.52
CA VAL A 155 2.08 4.37 7.12
C VAL A 155 1.05 4.33 5.98
N GLY A 156 1.35 3.58 4.92
CA GLY A 156 0.43 3.35 3.80
C GLY A 156 -0.36 2.05 4.00
N ASP A 157 -0.97 1.56 2.93
CA ASP A 157 -1.70 0.29 2.90
C ASP A 157 -0.80 -0.93 3.02
N GLY A 158 0.47 -0.83 2.62
CA GLY A 158 1.46 -1.92 2.59
C GLY A 158 1.39 -2.91 3.76
N PRO A 159 1.48 -2.47 5.03
CA PRO A 159 1.41 -3.36 6.20
C PRO A 159 -0.02 -3.64 6.72
N ILE A 160 -1.06 -3.15 6.03
CA ILE A 160 -2.47 -3.30 6.44
C ILE A 160 -3.08 -4.51 5.74
N VAL A 161 -3.35 -5.56 6.52
CA VAL A 161 -4.01 -6.78 6.01
C VAL A 161 -5.37 -6.44 5.42
N GLY A 162 -5.70 -7.05 4.29
CA GLY A 162 -6.95 -6.75 3.57
C GLY A 162 -6.86 -5.52 2.67
N SER A 163 -5.91 -4.61 2.90
CA SER A 163 -5.69 -3.50 1.98
C SER A 163 -4.72 -3.83 0.87
N SER A 164 -3.45 -4.08 1.20
CA SER A 164 -2.40 -4.31 0.20
C SER A 164 -2.30 -5.75 -0.26
N ALA A 165 -2.71 -6.69 0.60
CA ALA A 165 -2.66 -8.11 0.35
C ALA A 165 -3.66 -8.84 1.24
N TYR A 166 -4.30 -9.88 0.69
CA TYR A 166 -5.18 -10.78 1.44
C TYR A 166 -5.23 -12.15 0.78
N ALA A 167 -5.30 -13.22 1.57
CA ALA A 167 -5.39 -14.59 1.07
C ALA A 167 -6.30 -15.43 1.96
N VAL A 168 -7.09 -16.31 1.34
CA VAL A 168 -7.86 -17.36 1.99
C VAL A 168 -7.76 -18.58 1.09
N GLU A 169 -7.19 -19.68 1.58
CA GLU A 169 -6.89 -20.89 0.79
C GLU A 169 -8.12 -21.41 0.01
N GLU A 170 -9.27 -21.44 0.67
CA GLU A 170 -10.53 -21.94 0.12
C GLU A 170 -11.07 -21.10 -1.05
N VAL A 171 -10.55 -19.88 -1.24
CA VAL A 171 -11.07 -18.88 -2.18
C VAL A 171 -10.00 -18.44 -3.18
N GLY A 172 -8.93 -17.83 -2.68
CA GLY A 172 -7.94 -17.12 -3.49
C GLY A 172 -7.18 -16.05 -2.71
N ALA A 173 -6.51 -15.19 -3.46
CA ALA A 173 -5.71 -14.08 -2.97
C ALA A 173 -5.93 -12.82 -3.81
N CYS A 174 -5.57 -11.69 -3.22
CA CYS A 174 -5.48 -10.42 -3.91
C CYS A 174 -4.26 -9.64 -3.43
N CYS A 175 -3.62 -8.91 -4.34
CA CYS A 175 -2.48 -8.04 -4.11
C CYS A 175 -2.77 -6.64 -4.67
N ALA A 176 -2.29 -5.59 -4.02
CA ALA A 176 -2.59 -4.21 -4.36
C ALA A 176 -1.33 -3.33 -4.42
N THR A 177 -1.43 -2.24 -5.18
CA THR A 177 -0.47 -1.15 -5.24
C THR A 177 -1.19 0.15 -5.64
N GLY A 178 -0.67 1.32 -5.24
CA GLY A 178 -1.33 2.60 -5.53
C GLY A 178 -1.18 3.66 -4.45
N ASP A 179 -2.13 4.59 -4.42
CA ASP A 179 -2.29 5.56 -3.34
C ASP A 179 -2.71 4.85 -2.05
N GLY A 180 -1.72 4.45 -1.27
CA GLY A 180 -1.95 3.71 -0.02
C GLY A 180 -2.85 4.41 0.99
N ASP A 181 -2.99 5.74 0.97
CA ASP A 181 -3.90 6.47 1.86
C ASP A 181 -5.36 6.31 1.43
N ILE A 182 -5.63 6.18 0.12
CA ILE A 182 -6.95 5.89 -0.41
C ILE A 182 -7.24 4.39 -0.33
N MET A 183 -6.31 3.54 -0.77
CA MET A 183 -6.47 2.08 -0.80
C MET A 183 -6.86 1.53 0.59
N MET A 184 -6.19 1.96 1.66
CA MET A 184 -6.48 1.48 3.03
C MET A 184 -7.88 1.81 3.55
N ARG A 185 -8.57 2.79 2.94
CA ARG A 185 -9.93 3.16 3.36
C ARG A 185 -11.00 2.21 2.82
N PHE A 186 -10.66 1.42 1.80
CA PHE A 186 -11.59 0.53 1.11
C PHE A 186 -11.24 -0.95 1.24
N LEU A 187 -10.06 -1.29 1.75
CA LEU A 187 -9.58 -2.67 1.90
C LEU A 187 -9.79 -3.50 0.62
N PRO A 188 -9.24 -3.07 -0.53
CA PRO A 188 -9.59 -3.65 -1.82
C PRO A 188 -9.23 -5.13 -1.93
N CYS A 189 -8.13 -5.60 -1.34
CA CYS A 189 -7.78 -7.01 -1.39
C CYS A 189 -8.77 -7.90 -0.62
N TYR A 190 -9.25 -7.44 0.54
CA TYR A 190 -10.32 -8.11 1.28
C TYR A 190 -11.60 -8.15 0.43
N GLN A 191 -12.01 -7.01 -0.13
CA GLN A 191 -13.20 -6.92 -0.98
C GLN A 191 -13.12 -7.85 -2.20
N VAL A 192 -11.97 -7.92 -2.88
CA VAL A 192 -11.77 -8.82 -4.02
C VAL A 192 -11.92 -10.29 -3.61
N VAL A 193 -11.25 -10.71 -2.53
CA VAL A 193 -11.33 -12.10 -2.07
C VAL A 193 -12.76 -12.45 -1.63
N GLU A 194 -13.46 -11.56 -0.92
CA GLU A 194 -14.85 -11.81 -0.53
C GLU A 194 -15.82 -11.80 -1.72
N SER A 195 -15.60 -10.94 -2.71
CA SER A 195 -16.36 -11.00 -3.97
C SER A 195 -16.15 -12.33 -4.70
N MET A 196 -14.92 -12.86 -4.73
CA MET A 196 -14.64 -14.19 -5.27
C MET A 196 -15.29 -15.30 -4.43
N ARG A 197 -15.33 -15.17 -3.09
CA ARG A 197 -16.04 -16.09 -2.20
C ARG A 197 -17.52 -16.18 -2.53
N LEU A 198 -18.11 -15.05 -2.94
CA LEU A 198 -19.51 -14.96 -3.38
C LEU A 198 -19.73 -15.42 -4.83
N GLY A 199 -18.71 -15.97 -5.49
CA GLY A 199 -18.81 -16.57 -6.81
C GLY A 199 -18.45 -15.65 -7.97
N MET A 200 -17.91 -14.45 -7.73
CA MET A 200 -17.38 -13.63 -8.82
C MET A 200 -16.07 -14.19 -9.37
N ASP A 201 -15.91 -14.16 -10.69
CA ASP A 201 -14.61 -14.43 -11.32
C ASP A 201 -13.57 -13.37 -10.94
N PRO A 202 -12.26 -13.70 -10.92
CA PRO A 202 -11.18 -12.79 -10.52
C PRO A 202 -11.24 -11.42 -11.21
N LYS A 203 -11.54 -11.39 -12.52
CA LYS A 203 -11.64 -10.14 -13.30
C LYS A 203 -12.79 -9.25 -12.84
N LEU A 204 -13.96 -9.84 -12.58
CA LEU A 204 -15.14 -9.11 -12.12
C LEU A 204 -14.92 -8.58 -10.70
N ALA A 205 -14.36 -9.41 -9.81
CA ALA A 205 -14.05 -9.01 -8.44
C ALA A 205 -13.03 -7.86 -8.39
N ALA A 206 -11.96 -7.95 -9.19
CA ALA A 206 -10.94 -6.90 -9.29
C ALA A 206 -11.54 -5.57 -9.80
N ASN A 207 -12.32 -5.61 -10.87
CA ASN A 207 -12.97 -4.42 -11.43
C ASN A 207 -13.97 -3.79 -10.46
N ASP A 208 -14.79 -4.59 -9.77
CA ASP A 208 -15.75 -4.08 -8.78
C ASP A 208 -15.03 -3.32 -7.64
N ALA A 209 -13.94 -3.88 -7.11
CA ALA A 209 -13.18 -3.24 -6.04
C ALA A 209 -12.58 -1.89 -6.48
N ILE A 210 -11.95 -1.84 -7.67
CA ILE A 210 -11.39 -0.59 -8.22
C ILE A 210 -12.48 0.44 -8.53
N ALA A 211 -13.60 0.02 -9.14
CA ALA A 211 -14.70 0.90 -9.49
C ALA A 211 -15.35 1.55 -8.26
N ARG A 212 -15.45 0.84 -7.13
CA ARG A 212 -15.96 1.40 -5.86
C ARG A 212 -15.09 2.55 -5.35
N ILE A 213 -13.78 2.40 -5.44
CA ILE A 213 -12.84 3.46 -5.05
C ILE A 213 -12.96 4.63 -6.03
N ALA A 214 -12.91 4.36 -7.34
CA ALA A 214 -13.01 5.36 -8.41
C ALA A 214 -14.28 6.22 -8.29
N LYS A 215 -15.40 5.59 -7.94
CA LYS A 215 -16.68 6.28 -7.73
C LYS A 215 -16.60 7.36 -6.63
N LYS A 216 -15.77 7.15 -5.60
CA LYS A 216 -15.60 8.12 -4.50
C LYS A 216 -14.41 9.05 -4.69
N PHE A 217 -13.35 8.57 -5.34
CA PHE A 217 -12.11 9.27 -5.59
C PHE A 217 -11.72 9.15 -7.07
N PRO A 218 -12.33 9.93 -7.99
CA PRO A 218 -12.13 9.76 -9.43
C PRO A 218 -10.69 9.96 -9.91
N ASP A 219 -9.87 10.67 -9.14
CA ASP A 219 -8.47 10.99 -9.50
C ASP A 219 -7.44 10.09 -8.79
N PHE A 220 -7.88 9.02 -8.08
CA PHE A 220 -6.92 8.14 -7.40
C PHE A 220 -6.11 7.31 -8.38
N LEU A 221 -4.97 6.77 -7.93
CA LEU A 221 -4.21 5.79 -8.68
C LEU A 221 -4.16 4.51 -7.87
N GLY A 222 -4.48 3.38 -8.51
CA GLY A 222 -4.50 2.11 -7.82
C GLY A 222 -4.66 0.94 -8.77
N ALA A 223 -4.13 -0.20 -8.36
CA ALA A 223 -4.28 -1.45 -9.06
C ALA A 223 -4.40 -2.61 -8.08
N VAL A 224 -5.12 -3.64 -8.51
CA VAL A 224 -5.21 -4.93 -7.82
C VAL A 224 -4.93 -6.07 -8.80
N VAL A 225 -4.39 -7.16 -8.29
CA VAL A 225 -4.30 -8.45 -8.97
C VAL A 225 -5.03 -9.48 -8.13
N ALA A 226 -6.07 -10.06 -8.69
CA ALA A 226 -6.83 -11.17 -8.14
C ALA A 226 -6.26 -12.50 -8.64
N LEU A 227 -6.23 -13.51 -7.77
CA LEU A 227 -5.83 -14.88 -8.06
C LEU A 227 -6.79 -15.82 -7.31
N ASN A 228 -7.53 -16.70 -7.98
CA ASN A 228 -8.33 -17.70 -7.27
C ASN A 228 -7.56 -18.99 -7.01
N LYS A 229 -8.13 -19.89 -6.21
CA LYS A 229 -7.50 -21.18 -5.86
C LYS A 229 -7.21 -22.11 -7.03
N LYS A 230 -7.86 -21.90 -8.18
CA LYS A 230 -7.62 -22.66 -9.42
C LYS A 230 -6.42 -22.11 -10.21
N GLY A 231 -5.83 -21.00 -9.77
CA GLY A 231 -4.75 -20.32 -10.49
C GLY A 231 -5.23 -19.33 -11.56
N GLU A 232 -6.54 -19.09 -11.67
CA GLU A 232 -7.08 -18.07 -12.58
C GLU A 232 -6.80 -16.70 -11.98
N HIS A 233 -6.29 -15.78 -12.79
CA HIS A 233 -5.87 -14.46 -12.32
C HIS A 233 -6.37 -13.34 -13.24
N ALA A 234 -6.52 -12.15 -12.68
CA ALA A 234 -6.84 -10.95 -13.43
C ALA A 234 -6.38 -9.71 -12.68
N GLY A 235 -6.04 -8.65 -13.43
CA GLY A 235 -5.76 -7.35 -12.84
C GLY A 235 -6.84 -6.33 -13.20
N ALA A 236 -7.02 -5.34 -12.34
CA ALA A 236 -7.78 -4.13 -12.59
C ALA A 236 -6.97 -2.94 -12.10
N CYS A 237 -7.04 -1.80 -12.78
CA CYS A 237 -6.38 -0.57 -12.36
C CYS A 237 -7.20 0.66 -12.68
N HIS A 238 -6.82 1.79 -12.09
CA HIS A 238 -7.38 3.11 -12.36
C HIS A 238 -6.26 4.16 -12.29
N GLY A 239 -6.35 5.18 -13.14
CA GLY A 239 -5.41 6.31 -13.18
C GLY A 239 -4.07 6.05 -13.87
N TRP A 240 -3.74 4.79 -14.25
CA TRP A 240 -2.57 4.47 -15.07
C TRP A 240 -2.76 3.16 -15.87
N THR A 241 -1.81 2.87 -16.77
CA THR A 241 -1.61 1.52 -17.31
C THR A 241 -0.75 0.70 -16.36
N PHE A 242 -1.31 -0.38 -15.83
CA PHE A 242 -0.63 -1.26 -14.87
C PHE A 242 -0.05 -2.49 -15.57
N LYS A 243 1.05 -3.03 -15.03
CA LYS A 243 1.60 -4.32 -15.46
C LYS A 243 1.83 -5.22 -14.26
N TYR A 244 1.53 -6.50 -14.44
CA TYR A 244 1.89 -7.53 -13.47
C TYR A 244 2.46 -8.76 -14.18
N SER A 245 3.25 -9.52 -13.44
CA SER A 245 3.94 -10.71 -13.95
C SER A 245 3.34 -11.97 -13.37
N VAL A 246 3.25 -13.02 -14.18
CA VAL A 246 2.77 -14.34 -13.76
C VAL A 246 3.75 -15.41 -14.21
N ARG A 247 3.96 -16.40 -13.36
CA ARG A 247 4.75 -17.59 -13.66
C ARG A 247 4.08 -18.81 -13.05
N SER A 248 3.85 -19.83 -13.87
CA SER A 248 3.37 -21.16 -13.44
C SER A 248 4.22 -22.27 -14.07
N PRO A 249 4.28 -23.49 -13.51
CA PRO A 249 5.06 -24.59 -14.09
C PRO A 249 4.75 -24.91 -15.55
N ALA A 250 3.53 -24.62 -16.02
CA ALA A 250 3.13 -24.83 -17.41
C ALA A 250 3.69 -23.78 -18.39
N MET A 251 4.24 -22.67 -17.88
CA MET A 251 4.76 -21.56 -18.68
C MET A 251 6.26 -21.73 -18.94
N LYS A 252 6.68 -21.45 -20.18
CA LYS A 252 8.10 -21.51 -20.59
C LYS A 252 8.94 -20.46 -19.87
N ASP A 253 8.40 -19.25 -19.70
CA ASP A 253 9.03 -18.12 -19.03
C ASP A 253 7.97 -17.31 -18.28
N VAL A 254 8.37 -16.24 -17.59
CA VAL A 254 7.46 -15.26 -17.00
C VAL A 254 6.68 -14.53 -18.09
N GLU A 255 5.37 -14.40 -17.92
CA GLU A 255 4.53 -13.58 -18.79
C GLU A 255 4.16 -12.28 -18.08
N VAL A 256 4.08 -11.20 -18.86
CA VAL A 256 3.73 -9.86 -18.37
C VAL A 256 2.38 -9.46 -18.95
N PHE A 257 1.42 -9.25 -18.06
CA PHE A 257 0.07 -8.83 -18.41
C PHE A 257 -0.04 -7.31 -18.27
N THR A 258 -0.61 -6.66 -19.28
CA THR A 258 -0.89 -5.22 -19.27
C THR A 258 -2.38 -5.01 -19.00
N VAL A 259 -2.68 -4.15 -18.03
CA VAL A 259 -4.03 -3.77 -17.61
C VAL A 259 -4.21 -2.30 -17.94
N LEU A 260 -5.27 -1.99 -18.68
CA LEU A 260 -5.64 -0.62 -19.03
C LEU A 260 -6.58 -0.06 -17.94
N PRO A 261 -6.52 1.26 -17.66
CA PRO A 261 -7.38 1.92 -16.69
C PRO A 261 -8.86 1.96 -17.12
#